data_AF-A0A095YU15-F1
#
_entry.id   AF-A0A095YU15-F1
#
_cell.length_a   1.000
_cell.length_b   1.000
_cell.length_c   1.000
_cell.angle_alpha   90.00
_cell.angle_beta   90.00
_cell.angle_gamma   90.00
#
_symmetry.space_group_name_H-M   'P 1'
#
loop_
_entity.id
_entity.type
_entity.pdbx_description
1 polymer ?
#
loop_
_entity_poly.entity_id
_entity_poly.type
_entity_poly.pdbx_seq_one_letter_code
_entity_poly.pdbx_strand_id
1 'polypeptide(L)'
;MRTKLHDGGGDIVIVERAQDVGDILREAKARSNEGLHGSNELKHAMTIPNVILEAYCNNNGITFNELMNNDEHIKRILNDPALSHFRVWKGRV
;
A
#
# COMPACT_ATOMS: atom_id res chain seq x y z
N MET A 1 10.61 9.79 -2.71
CA MET A 1 9.73 9.45 -3.85
C MET A 1 10.31 10.06 -5.11
N ARG A 2 10.17 9.39 -6.25
CA ARG A 2 10.67 9.87 -7.55
C ARG A 2 9.53 9.85 -8.55
N THR A 3 9.46 10.89 -9.37
CA THR A 3 8.53 10.99 -10.49
C THR A 3 9.34 11.13 -11.77
N LYS A 4 8.97 10.38 -12.81
CA LYS A 4 9.49 10.55 -14.16
C LYS A 4 8.33 10.70 -15.13
N LEU A 5 8.58 11.49 -16.18
CA LEU A 5 7.66 11.67 -17.29
C LEU A 5 8.26 10.96 -18.50
N HIS A 6 7.43 10.22 -19.21
CA HIS A 6 7.80 9.54 -20.44
C HIS A 6 6.84 9.98 -21.55
N ASP A 7 7.38 10.16 -22.76
CA ASP A 7 6.57 10.25 -23.96
C ASP A 7 5.93 8.88 -24.23
N GLY A 8 4.59 8.83 -24.23
CA GLY A 8 3.82 7.62 -24.54
C GLY A 8 3.53 7.45 -26.02
N GLY A 9 3.92 8.42 -26.85
CA GLY A 9 3.57 8.54 -28.25
C GLY A 9 2.23 9.26 -28.47
N GLY A 10 2.15 10.04 -29.56
CA GLY A 10 0.95 10.83 -29.88
C GLY A 10 0.68 11.89 -28.81
N ASP A 11 -0.56 11.94 -28.31
CA ASP A 11 -1.00 12.88 -27.27
C ASP A 11 -0.93 12.28 -25.85
N ILE A 12 -0.15 11.22 -25.65
CA ILE A 12 -0.07 10.48 -24.37
C ILE A 12 1.21 10.85 -23.61
N VAL A 13 1.05 11.23 -22.35
CA VAL A 13 2.14 11.36 -21.38
C VAL A 13 1.99 10.28 -20.31
N ILE A 14 3.07 9.56 -20.03
CA ILE A 14 3.11 8.55 -18.97
C ILE A 14 3.83 9.13 -17.75
N VAL A 15 3.21 8.98 -16.58
CA VAL A 15 3.79 9.36 -15.29
C VAL A 15 4.22 8.08 -14.56
N GLU A 16 5.53 7.87 -14.43
CA GLU A 16 6.11 6.81 -13.59
C GLU A 16 6.34 7.35 -12.19
N ARG A 17 5.84 6.63 -11.18
CA ARG A 17 6.15 6.91 -9.78
C ARG A 17 6.85 5.76 -9.10
N ALA A 18 7.93 6.09 -8.39
CA ALA A 18 8.71 5.12 -7.63
C ALA A 18 8.96 5.60 -6.19
N GLN A 19 8.83 4.68 -5.26
CA GLN A 19 9.20 4.88 -3.86
C GLN A 19 10.15 3.77 -3.43
N ASP A 20 11.22 4.13 -2.73
CA ASP A 20 12.01 3.16 -1.99
C ASP A 20 11.22 2.74 -0.75
N VAL A 21 11.00 1.43 -0.63
CA VAL A 21 10.19 0.81 0.42
C VAL A 21 11.01 -0.16 1.29
N GLY A 22 12.34 -0.14 1.15
CA GLY A 22 13.23 -1.09 1.84
C GLY A 22 13.07 -1.08 3.36
N ASP A 23 12.97 0.10 3.97
CA ASP A 23 12.76 0.23 5.43
C ASP A 23 11.40 -0.32 5.88
N ILE A 24 10.34 -0.05 5.11
CA ILE A 24 8.99 -0.53 5.40
C ILE A 24 8.97 -2.07 5.40
N LEU A 25 9.61 -2.69 4.40
CA LEU A 25 9.70 -4.15 4.31
C LEU A 25 10.53 -4.75 5.45
N ARG A 26 11.66 -4.14 5.80
CA ARG A 26 12.50 -4.58 6.92
C ARG A 26 11.75 -4.50 8.24
N GLU A 27 11.07 -3.38 8.49
CA GLU A 27 10.27 -3.16 9.69
C GLU A 27 9.10 -4.16 9.76
N ALA A 28 8.37 -4.36 8.65
CA ALA A 28 7.25 -5.28 8.62
C ALA A 28 7.68 -6.72 8.98
N LYS A 29 8.80 -7.15 8.41
CA LYS A 29 9.41 -8.46 8.72
C LYS A 29 9.85 -8.57 10.17
N ALA A 30 10.55 -7.56 10.70
CA ALA A 30 11.00 -7.55 12.09
C ALA A 30 9.81 -7.65 13.06
N ARG A 31 8.80 -6.78 12.90
CA ARG A 31 7.60 -6.79 13.74
C ARG A 31 6.81 -8.09 13.63
N SER A 32 6.68 -8.67 12.43
CA SER A 32 6.01 -9.95 12.25
C SER A 32 6.74 -11.09 12.97
N ASN A 33 8.08 -11.09 12.97
CA ASN A 33 8.87 -12.13 13.65
C ASN A 33 8.82 -11.99 15.17
N GLU A 34 8.76 -10.75 15.67
CA GLU A 34 8.71 -10.43 17.11
C GLU A 34 7.28 -10.51 17.68
N GLY A 35 6.27 -10.81 16.85
CA GLY A 35 4.86 -10.82 17.26
C GLY A 35 4.31 -9.43 17.60
N LEU A 36 5.01 -8.36 17.21
CA LEU A 36 4.68 -6.97 17.52
C LEU A 36 3.65 -6.40 16.53
N HIS A 37 2.47 -7.00 16.50
CA HIS A 37 1.34 -6.57 15.67
C HIS A 37 0.29 -5.76 16.44
N GLY A 38 0.62 -5.18 17.58
CA GLY A 38 -0.33 -4.45 18.44
C GLY A 38 -1.11 -5.33 19.43
N SER A 39 -2.09 -4.73 20.10
CA SER A 39 -2.92 -5.39 21.13
C SER A 39 -3.95 -6.34 20.51
N ASN A 40 -4.74 -7.04 21.33
CA ASN A 40 -5.84 -7.86 20.82
C ASN A 40 -7.01 -7.03 20.28
N GLU A 41 -7.17 -5.79 20.75
CA GLU A 41 -8.22 -4.87 20.30
C GLU A 41 -7.81 -4.11 19.03
N LEU A 42 -6.53 -3.74 18.91
CA LEU A 42 -6.01 -2.98 17.78
C LEU A 42 -4.77 -3.65 17.20
N LYS A 43 -4.91 -4.19 16.00
CA LYS A 43 -3.83 -4.81 15.25
C LYS A 43 -3.21 -3.82 14.27
N HIS A 44 -1.88 -3.68 14.31
CA HIS A 44 -1.13 -3.04 13.23
C HIS A 44 -1.01 -4.03 12.07
N ALA A 45 -1.92 -3.94 11.11
CA ALA A 45 -1.96 -4.89 10.00
C ALA A 45 -0.81 -4.71 9.02
N MET A 46 -0.53 -3.46 8.63
CA MET A 46 0.36 -3.13 7.52
C MET A 46 0.71 -1.65 7.54
N THR A 47 1.93 -1.31 7.14
CA THR A 47 2.29 0.05 6.73
C THR A 47 2.22 0.09 5.20
N ILE A 48 1.27 0.83 4.63
CA ILE A 48 1.04 0.85 3.17
C ILE A 48 1.89 1.96 2.53
N PRO A 49 2.75 1.66 1.53
CA PRO A 49 3.50 2.69 0.83
C PRO A 49 2.59 3.64 0.03
N ASN A 50 2.96 4.93 -0.05
CA ASN A 50 2.19 5.96 -0.75
C ASN A 50 1.99 5.66 -2.23
N VAL A 51 2.99 5.05 -2.89
CA VAL A 51 2.87 4.65 -4.30
C VAL A 51 1.82 3.55 -4.52
N ILE A 52 1.58 2.70 -3.51
CA ILE A 52 0.53 1.67 -3.59
C ILE A 52 -0.85 2.30 -3.40
N LEU A 53 -1.00 3.21 -2.44
CA LEU A 53 -2.27 3.94 -2.24
C LEU A 53 -2.66 4.72 -3.50
N GLU A 54 -1.70 5.42 -4.12
CA GLU A 54 -1.96 6.15 -5.35
C GLU A 54 -2.30 5.23 -6.53
N ALA A 55 -1.54 4.15 -6.72
CA ALA A 55 -1.84 3.18 -7.76
C ALA A 55 -3.24 2.57 -7.57
N TYR A 56 -3.62 2.27 -6.33
CA TYR A 56 -4.95 1.77 -6.01
C TYR A 56 -6.05 2.78 -6.36
N CYS A 57 -5.91 4.05 -5.92
CA CYS A 57 -6.86 5.11 -6.25
C CYS A 57 -7.02 5.26 -7.77
N ASN A 58 -5.91 5.33 -8.51
CA ASN A 58 -5.92 5.50 -9.96
C ASN A 58 -6.56 4.31 -10.68
N ASN A 59 -6.24 3.08 -10.28
CA ASN A 59 -6.75 1.87 -10.92
C ASN A 59 -8.26 1.65 -10.66
N ASN A 60 -8.78 2.16 -9.54
CA ASN A 60 -10.19 2.00 -9.17
C ASN A 60 -11.02 3.27 -9.45
N GLY A 61 -10.40 4.35 -9.94
CA GLY A 61 -11.09 5.61 -10.23
C GLY A 61 -11.63 6.34 -8.99
N ILE A 62 -11.01 6.16 -7.83
CA ILE A 62 -11.46 6.75 -6.55
C ILE A 62 -10.48 7.81 -6.06
N THR A 63 -10.98 8.72 -5.22
CA THR A 63 -10.13 9.71 -4.56
C THR A 63 -9.45 9.14 -3.32
N PHE A 64 -8.36 9.77 -2.88
CA PHE A 64 -7.76 9.42 -1.59
C PHE A 64 -8.73 9.63 -0.42
N ASN A 65 -9.59 10.65 -0.50
CA ASN A 65 -10.61 10.89 0.52
C ASN A 65 -11.60 9.73 0.60
N GLU A 66 -12.07 9.21 -0.54
CA GLU A 66 -12.95 8.04 -0.58
C GLU A 66 -12.24 6.79 -0.04
N LEU A 67 -10.98 6.57 -0.41
CA LEU A 67 -10.16 5.47 0.12
C LEU A 67 -10.06 5.50 1.66
N MET A 68 -9.95 6.68 2.27
CA MET A 68 -9.86 6.83 3.73
C MET A 68 -11.20 6.74 4.45
N ASN A 69 -12.33 6.95 3.76
CA ASN A 69 -13.67 6.94 4.36
C ASN A 69 -14.49 5.68 4.04
N ASN A 70 -14.00 4.80 3.16
CA ASN A 70 -14.63 3.54 2.82
C ASN A 70 -13.69 2.37 3.14
N ASP A 71 -13.96 1.72 4.27
CA ASP A 71 -13.18 0.58 4.79
C ASP A 71 -13.08 -0.59 3.80
N GLU A 72 -14.00 -0.72 2.84
CA GLU A 72 -13.94 -1.79 1.85
C GLU A 72 -12.66 -1.71 1.02
N HIS A 73 -12.22 -0.50 0.65
CA HIS A 73 -11.01 -0.32 -0.13
C HIS A 73 -9.76 -0.70 0.67
N ILE A 74 -9.67 -0.29 1.93
CA ILE A 74 -8.57 -0.69 2.81
C ILE A 74 -8.58 -2.20 3.03
N LYS A 75 -9.74 -2.83 3.24
CA LYS A 75 -9.84 -4.29 3.36
C LYS A 75 -9.36 -5.01 2.10
N ARG A 76 -9.67 -4.49 0.90
CA ARG A 76 -9.16 -5.06 -0.36
C ARG A 76 -7.64 -4.97 -0.44
N ILE A 77 -7.04 -3.82 -0.11
CA ILE A 77 -5.57 -3.65 -0.06
C ILE A 77 -4.95 -4.60 0.97
N LEU A 78 -5.50 -4.63 2.18
CA LEU A 78 -5.05 -5.48 3.27
C LEU A 78 -5.23 -6.96 2.98
N ASN A 79 -6.04 -7.37 2.00
CA ASN A 79 -6.25 -8.76 1.62
C ASN A 79 -5.57 -9.14 0.29
N ASP A 80 -4.96 -8.21 -0.42
CA ASP A 80 -4.22 -8.47 -1.65
C ASP A 80 -2.99 -9.39 -1.41
N PRO A 81 -2.89 -10.55 -2.09
CA PRO A 81 -1.73 -11.44 -2.00
C PRO A 81 -0.42 -10.79 -2.47
N ALA A 82 -0.46 -9.90 -3.48
CA ALA A 82 0.72 -9.23 -4.02
C ALA A 82 1.37 -8.29 -3.00
N LEU A 83 0.61 -7.82 -2.02
CA LEU A 83 1.07 -6.92 -0.96
C LEU A 83 1.39 -7.64 0.36
N SER A 84 1.32 -8.98 0.39
CA SER A 84 1.51 -9.78 1.61
C SER A 84 2.83 -9.53 2.33
N HIS A 85 3.89 -9.14 1.62
CA HIS A 85 5.22 -8.85 2.18
C HIS A 85 5.26 -7.63 3.12
N PHE A 86 4.29 -6.72 3.01
CA PHE A 86 4.19 -5.55 3.89
C PHE A 86 3.32 -5.81 5.13
N ARG A 87 2.67 -6.98 5.23
CA ARG A 87 1.80 -7.30 6.38
C ARG A 87 2.62 -7.68 7.60
N VAL A 88 2.28 -7.07 8.71
CA VAL A 88 2.78 -7.40 10.06
C VAL A 88 1.83 -8.40 10.72
N TRP A 89 0.53 -8.18 10.63
CA TRP A 89 -0.50 -9.14 11.05
C TRP A 89 -1.02 -9.92 9.85
N LYS A 90 -0.99 -11.25 9.93
CA LYS A 90 -1.36 -12.15 8.82
C LYS A 90 -2.82 -12.63 8.85
N GLY A 91 -3.64 -12.08 9.75
CA GLY A 91 -5.06 -12.37 9.77
C GLY A 91 -5.77 -11.82 8.53
N ARG A 92 -6.93 -12.40 8.21
CA ARG A 92 -7.83 -11.90 7.17
C ARG A 92 -8.74 -10.85 7.79
N VAL A 93 -8.93 -9.73 7.09
CA VAL A 93 -9.81 -8.61 7.49
C VAL A 93 -11.07 -8.59 6.65
#